data_AF-A0A2H9P4Z2-F1
#
_entry.id   AF-A0A2H9P4Z2-F1
#
_cell.length_a   1.000
_cell.length_b   1.000
_cell.length_c   1.000
_cell.angle_alpha   90.00
_cell.angle_beta   90.00
_cell.angle_gamma   90.00
#
_symmetry.space_group_name_H-M   'P 1'
#
loop_
_entity.id
_entity.type
_entity.pdbx_description
1 polymer ?
#
loop_
_entity_poly.entity_id
_entity_poly.type
_entity_poly.pdbx_seq_one_letter_code
_entity_poly.pdbx_strand_id
1 'polypeptide(L)'
;MMPMEQTSIAVSKESNAKWEEFKNHKQESFEAMINRIVKSQADEDAELLTDADILEIEQSIKDIKKGKFKTLKQIKAKYGL
;
A
#
# COMPACT_ATOMS: atom_id res chain seq x y z
N MET A 1 33.44 0.79 -9.13
CA MET A 1 32.02 0.74 -9.55
C MET A 1 31.72 -0.72 -9.79
N MET A 2 30.87 -1.36 -8.97
CA MET A 2 30.54 -2.77 -9.19
C MET A 2 29.58 -2.87 -10.40
N PRO A 3 29.81 -3.80 -11.35
CA PRO A 3 28.90 -3.99 -12.47
C PRO A 3 27.54 -4.44 -11.95
N MET A 4 26.47 -3.81 -12.43
CA MET A 4 25.10 -4.22 -12.15
C MET A 4 24.84 -5.53 -12.90
N GLU A 5 24.50 -6.60 -12.19
CA GLU A 5 24.15 -7.88 -12.83
C GLU A 5 22.85 -7.71 -13.62
N GLN A 6 22.90 -8.01 -14.92
CA GLN A 6 21.76 -7.87 -15.82
C GLN A 6 21.19 -9.24 -16.15
N THR A 7 19.87 -9.37 -16.03
CA THR A 7 19.12 -10.57 -16.40
C THR A 7 18.20 -10.28 -17.58
N SER A 8 17.99 -11.26 -18.46
CA SER A 8 17.06 -11.15 -19.57
C SER A 8 15.82 -12.01 -19.33
N ILE A 9 14.65 -11.51 -19.71
CA ILE A 9 13.39 -12.24 -19.67
C ILE A 9 12.83 -12.41 -21.09
N ALA A 10 12.23 -13.56 -21.37
CA ALA A 10 11.54 -13.79 -22.62
C ALA A 10 10.07 -13.36 -22.48
N VAL A 11 9.60 -12.53 -23.40
CA VAL A 11 8.23 -12.01 -23.40
C VAL A 11 7.65 -12.04 -24.80
N SER A 12 6.33 -12.19 -24.92
CA SER A 12 5.68 -12.14 -26.22
C SER A 12 5.77 -10.74 -26.83
N LYS A 13 5.76 -10.64 -28.16
CA LYS A 13 5.74 -9.34 -28.85
C LYS A 13 4.51 -8.50 -28.47
N GLU A 14 3.37 -9.16 -28.26
CA GLU A 14 2.14 -8.52 -27.83
C GLU A 14 2.27 -7.95 -26.41
N SER A 15 2.80 -8.72 -25.47
CA SER A 15 3.04 -8.27 -24.09
C SER A 15 4.00 -7.10 -24.06
N ASN A 16 5.10 -7.16 -24.82
CA ASN A 16 6.07 -6.08 -24.89
C ASN A 16 5.46 -4.79 -25.44
N ALA A 17 4.61 -4.88 -26.47
CA ALA A 17 3.89 -3.74 -27.02
C ALA A 17 2.92 -3.13 -26.01
N LYS A 18 2.15 -3.97 -25.28
CA LYS A 18 1.27 -3.51 -24.20
C LYS A 18 2.05 -2.82 -23.08
N TRP A 19 3.20 -3.37 -22.69
CA TRP A 19 4.02 -2.80 -21.63
C TRP A 19 4.58 -1.42 -21.96
N GLU A 20 4.90 -1.14 -23.23
CA GLU A 20 5.28 0.23 -23.65
C GLU A 20 4.18 1.26 -23.36
N GLU A 21 2.90 0.87 -23.36
CA GLU A 21 1.78 1.77 -23.06
C GLU A 21 1.70 2.13 -21.57
N PHE A 22 2.27 1.31 -20.68
CA PHE A 22 2.29 1.57 -19.23
C PHE A 22 3.43 2.50 -18.79
N LYS A 23 4.33 2.86 -19.70
CA LYS A 23 5.38 3.85 -19.42
C LYS A 23 4.77 5.25 -19.32
N ASN A 24 5.16 5.98 -18.28
CA ASN A 24 4.78 7.38 -18.08
C ASN A 24 5.38 8.30 -19.16
N HIS A 25 6.57 7.97 -19.65
CA HIS A 25 7.23 8.70 -20.74
C HIS A 25 8.06 7.75 -21.60
N LYS A 26 8.29 8.12 -22.87
CA LYS A 26 9.00 7.26 -23.84
C LYS A 26 10.41 6.85 -23.42
N GLN A 27 11.05 7.63 -22.55
CA GLN A 27 12.42 7.37 -22.05
C GLN A 27 12.44 6.51 -20.77
N GLU A 28 11.30 6.10 -20.23
CA GLU A 28 11.26 5.28 -19.02
C GLU A 28 11.78 3.87 -19.33
N SER A 29 12.68 3.35 -18.51
CA SER A 29 13.13 1.97 -18.64
C SER A 29 12.04 1.00 -18.20
N PHE A 30 12.02 -0.21 -18.76
CA PHE A 30 11.07 -1.24 -18.33
C PHE A 30 11.24 -1.59 -16.85
N GLU A 31 12.47 -1.60 -16.35
CA GLU A 31 12.76 -1.83 -14.93
C GLU A 31 12.14 -0.75 -14.04
N ALA A 32 12.28 0.53 -14.41
CA ALA A 32 11.68 1.63 -13.67
C ALA A 32 10.14 1.54 -13.67
N MET A 33 9.56 1.23 -14.82
CA MET A 33 8.12 1.04 -14.96
C MET A 33 7.60 -0.12 -14.10
N ILE A 34 8.24 -1.29 -14.16
CA ILE A 34 7.84 -2.47 -13.36
C ILE A 34 7.95 -2.16 -11.87
N ASN A 35 9.08 -1.60 -11.42
CA ASN A 35 9.30 -1.28 -10.03
C ASN A 35 8.27 -0.26 -9.51
N ARG A 36 7.90 0.73 -10.33
CA ARG A 36 6.85 1.69 -9.99
C ARG A 36 5.50 1.02 -9.83
N ILE A 37 5.10 0.17 -10.76
CA ILE A 37 3.80 -0.52 -10.72
C ILE A 37 3.71 -1.44 -9.51
N VAL A 38 4.76 -2.24 -9.28
CA VAL A 38 4.83 -3.15 -8.12
C VAL A 38 4.78 -2.37 -6.81
N LYS A 39 5.48 -1.23 -6.75
CA LYS A 39 5.45 -0.36 -5.58
C LYS A 39 4.07 0.24 -5.35
N SER A 40 3.40 0.75 -6.40
CA SER A 40 2.05 1.31 -6.30
C SER A 40 1.07 0.28 -5.73
N GLN A 41 1.11 -0.95 -6.23
CA GLN A 41 0.27 -2.03 -5.73
C GLN A 41 0.57 -2.34 -4.26
N ALA A 42 1.85 -2.42 -3.88
CA ALA A 42 2.24 -2.68 -2.50
C ALA A 42 1.84 -1.54 -1.54
N ASP A 43 1.95 -0.29 -1.99
CA ASP A 43 1.52 0.88 -1.22
C ASP A 43 -0.02 0.89 -1.08
N GLU A 44 -0.77 0.61 -2.15
CA GLU A 44 -2.23 0.47 -2.12
C GLU A 44 -2.68 -0.68 -1.22
N ASP A 45 -2.02 -1.83 -1.28
CA ASP A 45 -2.30 -2.98 -0.42
C ASP A 45 -1.97 -2.70 1.05
N ALA A 46 -0.94 -1.88 1.32
CA ALA A 46 -0.58 -1.45 2.67
C ALA A 46 -1.58 -0.45 3.26
N GLU A 47 -2.34 0.26 2.43
CA GLU A 47 -3.43 1.15 2.87
C GLU A 47 -4.74 0.39 3.16
N LEU A 48 -4.86 -0.88 2.76
CA LEU A 48 -6.02 -1.69 3.06
C LEU A 48 -6.06 -2.07 4.55
N LEU A 49 -7.25 -1.94 5.15
CA LEU A 49 -7.49 -2.45 6.49
C LEU A 49 -7.32 -3.97 6.49
N THR A 50 -6.49 -4.48 7.40
CA THR A 50 -6.39 -5.91 7.63
C THR A 50 -7.66 -6.43 8.31
N ASP A 51 -7.89 -7.75 8.26
CA ASP A 51 -9.00 -8.37 9.00
C ASP A 51 -8.95 -8.05 10.50
N ALA A 52 -7.75 -7.89 11.05
CA ALA A 52 -7.54 -7.50 12.44
C ALA A 52 -8.01 -6.06 12.69
N ASP A 53 -7.68 -5.13 11.79
CA ASP A 53 -8.13 -3.74 11.89
C ASP A 53 -9.67 -3.65 11.81
N ILE A 54 -10.27 -4.41 10.89
CA ILE A 54 -11.73 -4.49 10.73
C ILE A 54 -12.38 -5.00 12.03
N LEU A 55 -11.85 -6.08 12.61
CA LEU A 55 -12.34 -6.64 13.87
C LEU A 55 -12.24 -5.64 15.03
N GLU A 56 -11.14 -4.90 15.13
CA GLU A 56 -10.95 -3.88 16.16
C GLU A 56 -11.95 -2.71 15.99
N ILE A 57 -12.17 -2.27 14.76
CA ILE A 57 -13.16 -1.24 14.43
C ILE A 57 -14.57 -1.72 14.81
N GLU A 58 -14.95 -2.94 14.45
CA GLU A 58 -16.26 -3.50 14.81
C GLU A 58 -16.46 -3.59 16.33
N GLN A 59 -15.42 -4.01 17.05
CA GLN A 59 -15.45 -4.10 18.50
C GLN A 59 -15.58 -2.71 19.13
N SER A 60 -14.84 -1.73 18.63
CA SER A 60 -14.92 -0.33 19.05
C SER A 60 -16.33 0.25 18.83
N ILE A 61 -16.95 -0.03 17.68
CA ILE A 61 -18.34 0.38 17.40
C ILE A 61 -19.31 -0.28 18.41
N LYS A 62 -19.13 -1.57 18.70
CA LYS A 62 -19.97 -2.28 19.70
C LYS A 62 -19.84 -1.66 21.08
N ASP A 63 -18.65 -1.27 21.50
CA ASP A 63 -18.40 -0.66 22.81
C ASP A 63 -18.96 0.76 22.89
N ILE A 64 -18.81 1.57 21.83
CA ILE A 64 -19.46 2.89 21.74
C ILE A 64 -20.98 2.75 21.85
N LYS A 65 -21.60 1.80 21.12
CA LYS A 65 -23.05 1.54 21.19
C LYS A 65 -23.51 1.10 22.59
N LYS A 66 -22.64 0.45 23.36
CA LYS A 66 -22.90 0.08 24.77
C LYS A 66 -22.63 1.22 25.76
N GLY A 67 -22.32 2.43 25.27
CA GLY A 67 -21.97 3.58 26.11
C GLY A 67 -20.58 3.50 26.74
N LYS A 68 -19.73 2.55 26.30
CA LYS A 68 -18.36 2.38 26.78
C LYS A 68 -17.41 3.25 25.97
N PHE A 69 -17.51 4.56 26.17
CA PHE A 69 -16.55 5.52 25.62
C PHE A 69 -16.03 6.44 26.73
N LYS A 70 -14.87 7.04 26.49
CA LYS A 70 -14.30 8.09 27.34
C LYS A 70 -14.23 9.38 26.56
N THR A 71 -14.58 10.47 27.21
CA THR A 71 -14.42 11.79 26.64
C THR A 71 -12.94 12.17 26.62
N LEU A 72 -12.57 13.08 25.72
CA LEU A 72 -11.21 13.60 25.63
C LEU A 72 -10.72 14.16 26.99
N LYS A 73 -11.59 14.85 27.73
CA LYS A 73 -11.29 15.38 29.08
C LYS A 73 -10.92 14.26 30.07
N GLN A 74 -11.62 13.12 30.03
CA GLN A 74 -11.34 11.98 30.89
C GLN A 74 -10.04 11.26 30.52
N ILE A 75 -9.71 11.20 29.22
CA ILE A 75 -8.43 10.64 28.74
C ILE A 75 -7.26 11.53 29.17
N LYS A 76 -7.37 12.84 28.97
CA LYS A 76 -6.36 13.83 29.40
C LYS A 76 -6.06 13.76 30.89
N ALA A 77 -7.10 13.70 31.71
CA ALA A 77 -6.95 13.56 33.16
C ALA A 77 -6.31 12.22 33.57
N LYS A 78 -6.55 11.13 32.82
CA LYS A 78 -6.01 9.80 33.13
C LYS A 78 -4.55 9.63 32.71
N TYR A 79 -4.15 10.21 31.58
CA TYR A 79 -2.84 10.00 30.95
C TYR A 79 -1.92 11.23 30.95
N GLY A 80 -2.36 12.38 31.47
CA GLY A 80 -1.56 13.61 31.54
C GLY A 80 -1.32 14.29 30.19
N LEU A 81 -2.29 14.17 29.26
CA LEU A 81 -2.27 14.74 27.90
C LEU A 81 -3.00 16.10 27.80
#